data_AF-F0TAX4-F1
#
_entry.id   AF-F0TAX4-F1
#
_cell.length_a   1.000
_cell.length_b   1.000
_cell.length_c   1.000
_cell.angle_alpha   90.00
_cell.angle_beta   90.00
_cell.angle_gamma   90.00
#
_symmetry.space_group_name_H-M   'P 1'
#
loop_
_entity.id
_entity.type
_entity.pdbx_description
1 polymer ?
#
loop_
_entity_poly.entity_id
_entity_poly.type
_entity_poly.pdbx_seq_one_letter_code
_entity_poly.pdbx_strand_id
1 'polypeptide(L)'
;MSKKEYKPLGYEKFVIMAIFERGSISLKDLEDITIVFISSIWYNVHYGKQYNILGRILLYLFHLRDRTWERYYAYRFKEKHVVKHGLRTVDTCNKLVEVGILKINDEKYELTETGLKLAKLNQERFEKRAEMIENRLFAPSGAAINTTVVDGFMAFLKLSVGFITGSVGIISDGTDSATDTISAFLVWVGIKTKHESLSTLLVIVLLFVASITVMYESFSRLYTAWTSTLSPIIDPSLVIIIEIFAVFVYAGLFFYQRQIGRASGSLTLISQSVDSKNHIFIASSVAIGAGFSFFGIYYVDAIVGAVVAFRIFTDAIGLLKDAIHSIKGEETDLHKYKTPVENYVQDGKLKAFRIFTIFSVWARENEEKENIISSLETMYTQTYIPVLSELHLIPEDEYGFKTDFDKIMDPLVKRNFILVQNGKYTITKSGIKRFKHFVALFKYYDVRLTDLFMLDIEHEKD
;
A
#
# COMPACT_ATOMS: atom_id res chain seq x y z
N MET A 1 16.55 -35.31 25.47
CA MET A 1 16.16 -34.70 24.18
C MET A 1 15.40 -33.43 24.50
N SER A 2 15.96 -32.25 24.24
CA SER A 2 15.19 -31.00 24.44
C SER A 2 13.99 -31.04 23.50
N LYS A 3 12.79 -30.75 24.02
CA LYS A 3 11.63 -30.46 23.17
C LYS A 3 12.07 -29.31 22.26
N LYS A 4 12.22 -29.56 20.96
CA LYS A 4 12.37 -28.48 19.98
C LYS A 4 11.25 -27.49 20.25
N GLU A 5 11.61 -26.26 20.57
CA GLU A 5 10.66 -25.18 20.82
C GLU A 5 9.73 -25.06 19.61
N TYR A 6 8.42 -25.16 19.85
CA TYR A 6 7.43 -25.11 18.78
C TYR A 6 7.46 -23.72 18.14
N LYS A 7 7.74 -23.65 16.84
CA LYS A 7 7.74 -22.40 16.08
C LYS A 7 6.41 -22.28 15.32
N PRO A 8 5.48 -21.43 15.78
CA PRO A 8 4.20 -21.25 15.11
C PRO A 8 4.39 -20.59 13.74
N LEU A 9 3.59 -21.00 12.75
CA LEU A 9 3.50 -20.32 11.45
C LEU A 9 2.69 -19.02 11.55
N GLY A 10 2.70 -18.14 10.54
CA GLY A 10 2.01 -16.84 10.55
C GLY A 10 0.61 -16.85 11.22
N TYR A 11 -0.36 -17.56 10.69
CA TYR A 11 -1.76 -17.64 11.14
C TYR A 11 -1.89 -18.35 12.49
N GLU A 12 -0.96 -19.23 12.84
CA GLU A 12 -0.91 -19.76 14.21
C GLU A 12 -0.52 -18.64 15.19
N LYS A 13 0.45 -17.77 14.83
CA LYS A 13 0.74 -16.55 15.60
C LYS A 13 -0.49 -15.63 15.69
N PHE A 14 -1.24 -15.47 14.59
CA PHE A 14 -2.48 -14.69 14.59
C PHE A 14 -3.50 -15.23 15.60
N VAL A 15 -3.77 -16.54 15.57
CA VAL A 15 -4.71 -17.19 16.49
C VAL A 15 -4.22 -17.08 17.94
N ILE A 16 -2.93 -17.31 18.18
CA ILE A 16 -2.33 -17.18 19.52
C ILE A 16 -2.51 -15.76 20.06
N MET A 17 -2.23 -14.73 19.25
CA MET A 17 -2.38 -13.32 19.64
C MET A 17 -3.83 -12.93 19.89
N ALA A 18 -4.76 -13.37 19.04
CA ALA A 18 -6.18 -13.09 19.22
C ALA A 18 -6.74 -13.69 20.53
N ILE A 19 -6.26 -14.88 20.92
CA ILE A 19 -6.62 -15.53 22.19
C ILE A 19 -5.94 -14.82 23.37
N PHE A 20 -4.68 -14.40 23.20
CA PHE A 20 -3.91 -13.74 24.26
C PHE A 20 -4.58 -12.47 24.78
N GLU A 21 -4.99 -11.56 23.88
CA GLU A 21 -5.62 -10.31 24.26
C GLU A 21 -7.03 -10.50 24.87
N ARG A 22 -7.75 -11.55 24.49
CA ARG A 22 -9.11 -11.83 25.01
C ARG A 22 -9.13 -12.78 26.21
N GLY A 23 -8.02 -13.41 26.55
CA GLY A 23 -7.89 -14.44 27.59
C GLY A 23 -8.52 -15.79 27.22
N SER A 24 -9.80 -15.80 26.84
CA SER A 24 -10.53 -16.97 26.32
C SER A 24 -11.39 -16.56 25.13
N ILE A 25 -11.47 -17.40 24.09
CA ILE A 25 -12.27 -17.09 22.90
C ILE A 25 -13.09 -18.29 22.43
N SER A 26 -14.32 -18.06 21.99
CA SER A 26 -15.11 -19.09 21.30
C SER A 26 -14.60 -19.26 19.86
N LEU A 27 -14.82 -20.44 19.29
CA LEU A 27 -14.49 -20.68 17.87
C LEU A 27 -15.15 -19.65 16.96
N LYS A 28 -16.42 -19.32 17.21
CA LYS A 28 -17.19 -18.40 16.38
C LYS A 28 -16.56 -17.01 16.40
N ASP A 29 -16.15 -16.50 17.57
CA ASP A 29 -15.58 -15.16 17.67
C ASP A 29 -14.19 -15.08 17.03
N LEU A 30 -13.43 -16.18 17.06
CA LEU A 30 -12.15 -16.28 16.35
C LEU A 30 -12.34 -16.31 14.83
N GLU A 31 -13.41 -16.95 14.34
CA GLU A 31 -13.80 -16.89 12.92
C GLU A 31 -14.18 -15.46 12.52
N ASP A 32 -14.94 -14.73 13.34
CA ASP A 32 -15.28 -13.32 13.09
C ASP A 32 -14.01 -12.47 12.95
N ILE A 33 -13.06 -12.59 13.90
CA ILE A 33 -11.78 -11.86 13.87
C ILE A 33 -11.01 -12.19 12.60
N THR A 34 -11.00 -13.47 12.21
CA THR A 34 -10.29 -13.89 11.01
C THR A 34 -10.96 -13.33 9.75
N ILE A 35 -12.30 -13.35 9.65
CA ILE A 35 -13.02 -12.79 8.51
C ILE A 35 -12.74 -11.31 8.36
N VAL A 36 -12.74 -10.56 9.46
CA VAL A 36 -12.42 -9.13 9.41
C VAL A 36 -10.98 -8.94 8.94
N PHE A 37 -10.01 -9.64 9.53
CA PHE A 37 -8.60 -9.57 9.14
C PHE A 37 -8.38 -9.82 7.65
N ILE A 38 -8.87 -10.96 7.13
CA ILE A 38 -8.68 -11.30 5.71
C ILE A 38 -9.43 -10.33 4.80
N SER A 39 -10.60 -9.85 5.20
CA SER A 39 -11.38 -8.89 4.40
C SER A 39 -10.69 -7.53 4.31
N SER A 40 -10.12 -7.04 5.42
CA SER A 40 -9.37 -5.78 5.48
C SER A 40 -8.06 -5.86 4.70
N ILE A 41 -7.37 -6.99 4.70
CA ILE A 41 -6.14 -7.18 3.90
C ILE A 41 -6.46 -7.34 2.41
N TRP A 42 -7.50 -8.11 2.05
CA TRP A 42 -7.82 -8.42 0.65
C TRP A 42 -8.05 -7.18 -0.20
N TYR A 43 -8.83 -6.23 0.32
CA TYR A 43 -9.32 -5.11 -0.47
C TYR A 43 -8.29 -3.98 -0.63
N ASN A 44 -7.26 -3.95 0.22
CA ASN A 44 -6.07 -3.15 -0.04
C ASN A 44 -5.25 -3.73 -1.23
N VAL A 45 -5.50 -4.98 -1.64
CA VAL A 45 -4.72 -5.70 -2.68
C VAL A 45 -5.54 -6.06 -3.95
N HIS A 46 -6.89 -6.06 -3.93
CA HIS A 46 -7.68 -6.58 -5.05
C HIS A 46 -9.05 -5.88 -5.32
N TYR A 47 -9.27 -5.49 -6.59
CA TYR A 47 -10.52 -5.43 -7.39
C TYR A 47 -11.30 -4.12 -7.67
N GLY A 48 -11.42 -3.82 -8.98
CA GLY A 48 -12.43 -2.98 -9.68
C GLY A 48 -12.27 -3.02 -11.23
N LYS A 49 -13.36 -2.87 -12.01
CA LYS A 49 -13.43 -3.03 -13.50
C LYS A 49 -12.73 -1.92 -14.34
N GLN A 50 -12.00 -1.03 -13.69
CA GLN A 50 -11.05 -0.10 -14.32
C GLN A 50 -9.69 -0.36 -13.67
N TYR A 51 -8.78 -0.92 -14.47
CA TYR A 51 -7.49 -1.40 -13.99
C TYR A 51 -6.52 -0.23 -13.74
N ASN A 52 -5.94 -0.14 -12.55
CA ASN A 52 -4.70 0.63 -12.31
C ASN A 52 -3.49 -0.32 -12.27
N ILE A 53 -2.45 0.04 -13.01
CA ILE A 53 -1.24 -0.76 -13.26
C ILE A 53 -0.48 -1.10 -11.97
N LEU A 54 -0.52 -0.24 -10.94
CA LEU A 54 0.19 -0.47 -9.68
C LEU A 54 -0.28 -1.74 -8.95
N GLY A 55 -1.60 -1.98 -8.92
CA GLY A 55 -2.17 -3.20 -8.36
C GLY A 55 -1.81 -4.44 -9.18
N ARG A 56 -1.69 -4.31 -10.52
CA ARG A 56 -1.20 -5.39 -11.40
C ARG A 56 0.28 -5.70 -11.17
N ILE A 57 1.11 -4.70 -10.93
CA ILE A 57 2.55 -4.88 -10.64
C ILE A 57 2.71 -5.59 -9.30
N LEU A 58 2.03 -5.13 -8.24
CA LEU A 58 2.00 -5.81 -6.95
C LEU A 58 1.51 -7.26 -7.07
N LEU A 59 0.44 -7.49 -7.82
CA LEU A 59 -0.07 -8.83 -8.10
C LEU A 59 0.86 -9.71 -8.92
N TYR A 60 1.54 -9.14 -9.90
CA TYR A 60 2.49 -9.86 -10.74
C TYR A 60 3.72 -10.26 -9.94
N LEU A 61 4.20 -9.37 -9.05
CA LEU A 61 5.24 -9.69 -8.07
C LEU A 61 4.79 -10.78 -7.09
N PHE A 62 3.54 -10.71 -6.59
CA PHE A 62 2.97 -11.76 -5.73
C PHE A 62 2.82 -13.11 -6.48
N HIS A 63 2.38 -13.08 -7.75
CA HIS A 63 2.24 -14.27 -8.60
C HIS A 63 3.57 -14.87 -9.06
N LEU A 64 4.59 -14.06 -9.36
CA LEU A 64 5.93 -14.54 -9.73
C LEU A 64 6.58 -15.32 -8.57
N ARG A 65 6.37 -14.84 -7.34
CA ARG A 65 6.76 -15.57 -6.14
C ARG A 65 5.97 -16.87 -6.01
N ASP A 66 4.65 -16.86 -6.15
CA ASP A 66 3.83 -18.09 -6.11
C ASP A 66 4.24 -19.14 -7.16
N ARG A 67 4.54 -18.71 -8.40
CA ARG A 67 4.86 -19.64 -9.50
C ARG A 67 6.15 -20.44 -9.31
N THR A 68 7.10 -19.87 -8.57
CA THR A 68 8.35 -20.56 -8.21
C THR A 68 8.18 -21.46 -6.98
N TRP A 69 7.24 -21.13 -6.10
CA TRP A 69 6.94 -21.86 -4.87
C TRP A 69 5.94 -23.02 -5.03
N GLU A 70 4.95 -22.91 -5.93
CA GLU A 70 3.96 -23.97 -6.21
C GLU A 70 4.63 -25.27 -6.67
N ARG A 71 5.71 -25.18 -7.46
CA ARG A 71 6.45 -26.36 -7.94
C ARG A 71 7.21 -27.08 -6.82
N TYR A 72 7.61 -26.38 -5.76
CA TYR A 72 8.38 -26.95 -4.66
C TYR A 72 7.50 -27.73 -3.66
N TYR A 73 6.27 -27.25 -3.38
CA TYR A 73 5.40 -27.85 -2.37
C TYR A 73 4.30 -28.78 -2.90
N ALA A 74 3.85 -28.66 -4.15
CA ALA A 74 3.00 -29.66 -4.78
C ALA A 74 3.66 -31.06 -4.82
N TYR A 75 4.99 -31.10 -4.69
CA TYR A 75 5.79 -32.32 -4.55
C TYR A 75 5.87 -32.85 -3.11
N ARG A 76 5.68 -32.02 -2.07
CA ARG A 76 5.99 -32.36 -0.67
C ARG A 76 4.79 -32.72 0.20
N PHE A 77 3.58 -32.25 -0.11
CA PHE A 77 2.36 -32.60 0.64
C PHE A 77 1.33 -33.30 -0.26
N LYS A 78 1.36 -34.63 -0.26
CA LYS A 78 0.24 -35.47 -0.70
C LYS A 78 -0.70 -35.72 0.48
N GLU A 79 -1.51 -34.73 0.90
CA GLU A 79 -2.60 -35.03 1.84
C GLU A 79 -3.94 -34.44 1.41
N LYS A 80 -4.86 -35.38 1.18
CA LYS A 80 -6.28 -35.20 0.91
C LYS A 80 -7.04 -35.07 2.24
N HIS A 81 -7.20 -33.86 2.76
CA HIS A 81 -8.33 -33.57 3.65
C HIS A 81 -8.90 -32.20 3.31
N VAL A 82 -9.96 -32.22 2.49
CA VAL A 82 -10.76 -31.06 2.14
C VAL A 82 -11.90 -30.99 3.16
N VAL A 83 -11.77 -30.12 4.17
CA VAL A 83 -12.86 -29.84 5.11
C VAL A 83 -13.91 -28.99 4.40
N LYS A 84 -15.18 -29.33 4.64
CA LYS A 84 -16.35 -28.90 3.85
C LYS A 84 -16.94 -27.55 4.27
N HIS A 85 -16.41 -26.87 5.28
CA HIS A 85 -16.92 -25.60 5.79
C HIS A 85 -15.78 -24.78 6.42
N GLY A 86 -15.79 -23.46 6.20
CA GLY A 86 -15.03 -22.51 7.01
C GLY A 86 -13.55 -22.37 6.65
N LEU A 87 -12.95 -21.30 7.15
CA LEU A 87 -11.50 -21.17 7.21
C LEU A 87 -10.91 -22.33 8.02
N ARG A 88 -9.63 -22.64 7.83
CA ARG A 88 -8.90 -23.68 8.60
C ARG A 88 -8.66 -23.28 10.07
N THR A 89 -9.48 -22.39 10.63
CA THR A 89 -9.39 -21.91 12.01
C THR A 89 -9.53 -23.05 13.00
N VAL A 90 -10.54 -23.92 12.81
CA VAL A 90 -10.73 -25.14 13.61
C VAL A 90 -9.51 -26.07 13.52
N ASP A 91 -9.05 -26.36 12.30
CA ASP A 91 -7.87 -27.22 12.08
C ASP A 91 -6.63 -26.65 12.78
N THR A 92 -6.46 -25.32 12.75
CA THR A 92 -5.35 -24.61 13.38
C THR A 92 -5.45 -24.68 14.89
N CYS A 93 -6.63 -24.44 15.46
CA CYS A 93 -6.87 -24.58 16.90
C CYS A 93 -6.63 -26.01 17.37
N ASN A 94 -7.14 -27.01 16.66
CA ASN A 94 -6.94 -28.43 16.99
C ASN A 94 -5.45 -28.80 16.97
N LYS A 95 -4.71 -28.35 15.95
CA LYS A 95 -3.26 -28.52 15.89
C LYS A 95 -2.55 -27.86 17.08
N LEU A 96 -2.93 -26.64 17.46
CA LEU A 96 -2.33 -25.94 18.61
C LEU A 96 -2.68 -26.61 19.95
N VAL A 97 -3.84 -27.26 20.05
CA VAL A 97 -4.21 -28.11 21.20
C VAL A 97 -3.33 -29.37 21.23
N GLU A 98 -3.15 -30.06 20.10
CA GLU A 98 -2.30 -31.26 19.99
C GLU A 98 -0.85 -30.99 20.41
N VAL A 99 -0.33 -29.81 20.08
CA VAL A 99 1.05 -29.41 20.43
C VAL A 99 1.14 -28.81 21.84
N GLY A 100 0.02 -28.64 22.55
CA GLY A 100 -0.04 -28.18 23.94
C GLY A 100 0.09 -26.66 24.11
N ILE A 101 -0.15 -25.88 23.06
CA ILE A 101 -0.18 -24.40 23.12
C ILE A 101 -1.53 -23.90 23.61
N LEU A 102 -2.61 -24.56 23.19
CA LEU A 102 -3.98 -24.26 23.59
C LEU A 102 -4.56 -25.37 24.46
N LYS A 103 -5.55 -25.01 25.28
CA LYS A 103 -6.46 -25.91 25.98
C LYS A 103 -7.90 -25.48 25.71
N ILE A 104 -8.83 -26.43 25.82
CA ILE A 104 -10.27 -26.16 25.69
C ILE A 104 -10.88 -26.14 27.09
N ASN A 105 -11.59 -25.08 27.42
CA ASN A 105 -12.31 -24.89 28.67
C ASN A 105 -13.69 -24.30 28.36
N ASP A 106 -14.77 -24.96 28.79
CA ASP A 106 -16.16 -24.52 28.54
C ASP A 106 -16.43 -24.09 27.08
N GLU A 107 -16.07 -24.96 26.12
CA GLU A 107 -16.20 -24.72 24.66
C GLU A 107 -15.40 -23.52 24.12
N LYS A 108 -14.50 -22.94 24.93
CA LYS A 108 -13.59 -21.86 24.54
C LYS A 108 -12.14 -22.32 24.50
N TYR A 109 -11.36 -21.68 23.66
CA TYR A 109 -9.92 -21.86 23.60
C TYR A 109 -9.22 -20.88 24.55
N GLU A 110 -8.31 -21.41 25.36
CA GLU A 110 -7.44 -20.67 26.27
C GLU A 110 -5.98 -21.06 26.03
N LEU A 111 -5.06 -20.15 26.31
CA LEU A 111 -3.63 -20.45 26.26
C LEU A 111 -3.20 -21.29 27.47
N THR A 112 -2.32 -22.26 27.23
CA THR A 112 -1.58 -22.94 28.31
C THR A 112 -0.45 -22.05 28.83
N GLU A 113 0.23 -22.42 29.92
CA GLU A 113 1.40 -21.66 30.38
C GLU A 113 2.50 -21.53 29.30
N THR A 114 2.70 -22.58 28.50
CA THR A 114 3.62 -22.55 27.36
C THR A 114 3.09 -21.65 26.24
N GLY A 115 1.78 -21.66 26.00
CA GLY A 115 1.13 -20.76 25.04
C GLY A 115 1.22 -19.29 25.45
N LEU A 116 1.07 -18.97 26.74
CA LEU A 116 1.20 -17.61 27.26
C LEU A 116 2.62 -17.08 27.09
N LYS A 117 3.65 -17.89 27.35
CA LYS A 117 5.06 -17.50 27.10
C LYS A 117 5.30 -17.22 25.63
N LEU A 118 4.80 -18.08 24.74
CA LEU A 118 4.91 -17.92 23.30
C LEU A 118 4.15 -16.68 22.80
N ALA A 119 2.97 -16.41 23.35
CA ALA A 119 2.16 -15.24 23.01
C ALA A 119 2.85 -13.93 23.38
N LYS A 120 3.39 -13.81 24.60
CA LYS A 120 4.16 -12.63 25.02
C LYS A 120 5.36 -12.37 24.12
N LEU A 121 6.11 -13.43 23.81
CA LEU A 121 7.25 -13.34 22.89
C LEU A 121 6.83 -12.92 21.48
N ASN A 122 5.68 -13.41 20.99
CA ASN A 122 5.13 -12.96 19.71
C ASN A 122 4.69 -11.49 19.79
N GLN A 123 3.99 -11.07 20.84
CA GLN A 123 3.53 -9.69 21.04
C GLN A 123 4.69 -8.70 21.00
N GLU A 124 5.73 -8.92 21.81
CA GLU A 124 6.92 -8.05 21.83
C GLU A 124 7.58 -7.94 20.44
N ARG A 125 7.58 -9.04 19.67
CA ARG A 125 8.11 -9.04 18.31
C ARG A 125 7.17 -8.33 17.33
N PHE A 126 5.86 -8.48 17.48
CA PHE A 126 4.86 -7.77 16.69
C PHE A 126 4.95 -6.28 16.91
N GLU A 127 4.99 -5.82 18.16
CA GLU A 127 5.10 -4.41 18.52
C GLU A 127 6.38 -3.79 17.95
N LYS A 128 7.55 -4.39 18.21
CA LYS A 128 8.84 -3.91 17.69
C LYS A 128 8.85 -3.80 16.16
N ARG A 129 8.24 -4.78 15.51
CA ARG A 129 8.14 -4.81 14.05
C ARG A 129 7.17 -3.78 13.51
N ALA A 130 6.02 -3.63 14.16
CA ALA A 130 5.00 -2.67 13.77
C ALA A 130 5.56 -1.26 13.90
N GLU A 131 6.22 -0.96 15.03
CA GLU A 131 6.96 0.28 15.25
C GLU A 131 8.04 0.49 14.18
N MET A 132 8.80 -0.55 13.80
CA MET A 132 9.79 -0.44 12.73
C MET A 132 9.15 -0.12 11.38
N ILE A 133 8.05 -0.78 11.03
CA ILE A 133 7.32 -0.52 9.78
C ILE A 133 6.72 0.88 9.80
N GLU A 134 6.07 1.26 10.89
CA GLU A 134 5.50 2.59 11.04
C GLU A 134 6.56 3.67 10.88
N ASN A 135 7.67 3.55 11.61
CA ASN A 135 8.78 4.51 11.52
C ASN A 135 9.47 4.55 10.15
N ARG A 136 9.54 3.42 9.42
CA ARG A 136 10.22 3.35 8.12
C ARG A 136 9.31 3.66 6.93
N LEU A 137 8.02 3.32 6.99
CA LEU A 137 7.09 3.39 5.85
C LEU A 137 5.96 4.40 6.04
N PHE A 138 5.49 4.64 7.26
CA PHE A 138 4.31 5.50 7.47
C PHE A 138 4.67 6.83 8.14
N ALA A 139 5.78 6.91 8.85
CA ALA A 139 6.26 8.14 9.44
C ALA A 139 6.83 9.09 8.38
N PRO A 140 6.71 10.42 8.56
CA PRO A 140 7.20 11.37 7.57
C PRO A 140 8.69 11.27 7.27
N SER A 141 9.50 11.01 8.31
CA SER A 141 10.94 10.79 8.13
C SER A 141 11.24 9.48 7.39
N GLY A 142 10.47 8.41 7.64
CA GLY A 142 10.54 7.17 6.86
C GLY A 142 10.25 7.40 5.38
N ALA A 143 9.21 8.19 5.07
CA ALA A 143 8.88 8.55 3.70
C ALA A 143 9.99 9.35 3.00
N ALA A 144 10.61 10.31 3.69
CA ALA A 144 11.70 11.09 3.15
C ALA A 144 12.95 10.24 2.85
N ILE A 145 13.35 9.32 3.75
CA ILE A 145 14.52 8.47 3.48
C ILE A 145 14.26 7.44 2.37
N ASN A 146 13.03 6.90 2.28
CA ASN A 146 12.66 6.02 1.18
C ASN A 146 12.71 6.76 -0.17
N THR A 147 12.29 8.03 -0.17
CA THR A 147 12.43 8.92 -1.32
C THR A 147 13.89 9.04 -1.75
N THR A 148 14.80 9.34 -0.82
CA THR A 148 16.26 9.40 -1.09
C THR A 148 16.77 8.11 -1.74
N VAL A 149 16.39 6.94 -1.23
CA VAL A 149 16.85 5.65 -1.77
C VAL A 149 16.32 5.42 -3.18
N VAL A 150 15.04 5.73 -3.43
CA VAL A 150 14.41 5.56 -4.74
C VAL A 150 15.02 6.52 -5.77
N ASP A 151 15.15 7.80 -5.43
CA ASP A 151 15.75 8.81 -6.32
C ASP A 151 17.21 8.48 -6.62
N GLY A 152 17.98 8.04 -5.62
CA GLY A 152 19.38 7.67 -5.81
C GLY A 152 19.54 6.46 -6.73
N PHE A 153 18.66 5.46 -6.60
CA PHE A 153 18.62 4.32 -7.51
C PHE A 153 18.24 4.75 -8.94
N MET A 154 17.22 5.60 -9.08
CA MET A 154 16.78 6.10 -10.38
C MET A 154 17.85 6.97 -11.05
N ALA A 155 18.51 7.84 -10.30
CA ALA A 155 19.62 8.67 -10.77
C ALA A 155 20.77 7.81 -11.30
N PHE A 156 21.22 6.83 -10.52
CA PHE A 156 22.26 5.89 -10.95
C PHE A 156 21.89 5.18 -12.25
N LEU A 157 20.66 4.68 -12.32
CA LEU A 157 20.18 3.91 -13.47
C LEU A 157 20.04 4.78 -14.72
N LYS A 158 19.40 5.95 -14.61
CA LYS A 158 19.21 6.91 -15.72
C LYS A 158 20.54 7.44 -16.25
N LEU A 159 21.45 7.87 -15.36
CA LEU A 159 22.77 8.37 -15.76
C LEU A 159 23.61 7.29 -16.45
N SER A 160 23.65 6.08 -15.89
CA SER A 160 24.38 4.96 -16.51
C SER A 160 23.91 4.71 -17.94
N VAL A 161 22.58 4.64 -18.13
CA VAL A 161 21.99 4.46 -19.45
C VAL A 161 22.21 5.67 -20.35
N GLY A 162 22.11 6.87 -19.82
CA GLY A 162 22.33 8.10 -20.58
C GLY A 162 23.73 8.18 -21.17
N PHE A 163 24.76 7.87 -20.39
CA PHE A 163 26.13 7.85 -20.88
C PHE A 163 26.39 6.73 -21.89
N ILE A 164 25.77 5.56 -21.73
CA ILE A 164 25.88 4.45 -22.69
C ILE A 164 25.20 4.80 -24.03
N THR A 165 24.02 5.40 -23.97
CA THR A 165 23.18 5.71 -25.15
C THR A 165 23.53 7.05 -25.81
N GLY A 166 24.31 7.90 -25.13
CA GLY A 166 24.54 9.29 -25.54
C GLY A 166 23.28 10.17 -25.48
N SER A 167 22.21 9.70 -24.81
CA SER A 167 20.94 10.42 -24.73
C SER A 167 21.04 11.58 -23.75
N VAL A 168 21.12 12.80 -24.26
CA VAL A 168 21.15 14.01 -23.43
C VAL A 168 19.86 14.15 -22.60
N GLY A 169 18.73 13.62 -23.09
CA GLY A 169 17.43 13.66 -22.39
C GLY A 169 17.47 12.92 -21.05
N ILE A 170 17.88 11.66 -21.06
CA ILE A 170 17.95 10.85 -19.85
C ILE A 170 19.16 11.21 -18.96
N ILE A 171 20.24 11.78 -19.53
CA ILE A 171 21.33 12.34 -18.72
C ILE A 171 20.82 13.52 -17.91
N SER A 172 20.07 14.44 -18.52
CA SER A 172 19.48 15.60 -17.84
C SER A 172 18.52 15.14 -16.74
N ASP A 173 17.56 14.28 -17.07
CA ASP A 173 16.61 13.73 -16.10
C ASP A 173 17.30 12.92 -14.97
N GLY A 174 18.34 12.16 -15.29
CA GLY A 174 19.17 11.47 -14.30
C GLY A 174 19.98 12.42 -13.40
N THR A 175 20.40 13.58 -13.91
CA THR A 175 21.09 14.62 -13.13
C THR A 175 20.13 15.32 -12.17
N ASP A 176 18.91 15.60 -12.62
CA ASP A 176 17.85 16.12 -11.76
C ASP A 176 17.52 15.10 -10.66
N SER A 177 17.33 13.82 -11.01
CA SER A 177 17.11 12.75 -10.03
C SER A 177 18.25 12.65 -8.99
N ALA A 178 19.50 12.92 -9.38
CA ALA A 178 20.63 12.98 -8.46
C ALA A 178 20.55 14.19 -7.51
N THR A 179 20.12 15.33 -8.02
CA THR A 179 19.85 16.55 -7.21
C THR A 179 18.71 16.29 -6.22
N ASP A 180 17.67 15.60 -6.66
CA ASP A 180 16.52 15.25 -5.81
C ASP A 180 16.88 14.21 -4.74
N THR A 181 17.82 13.32 -5.02
CA THR A 181 18.40 12.44 -4.00
C THR A 181 19.01 13.24 -2.85
N ILE A 182 19.81 14.27 -3.17
CA ILE A 182 20.42 15.16 -2.17
C ILE A 182 19.33 15.96 -1.45
N SER A 183 18.37 16.51 -2.20
CA SER A 183 17.21 17.24 -1.66
C SER A 183 16.42 16.40 -0.66
N ALA A 184 16.05 15.17 -1.03
CA ALA A 184 15.30 14.26 -0.19
C ALA A 184 16.06 13.87 1.07
N PHE A 185 17.38 13.71 0.97
CA PHE A 185 18.22 13.49 2.14
C PHE A 185 18.20 14.70 3.09
N LEU A 186 18.30 15.92 2.56
CA LEU A 186 18.20 17.14 3.36
C LEU A 186 16.80 17.32 3.97
N VAL A 187 15.75 16.96 3.24
CA VAL A 187 14.37 16.89 3.76
C VAL A 187 14.28 15.91 4.93
N TRP A 188 14.88 14.72 4.81
CA TRP A 188 14.92 13.75 5.90
C TRP A 188 15.61 14.31 7.16
N VAL A 189 16.76 14.97 6.98
CA VAL A 189 17.46 15.67 8.08
C VAL A 189 16.58 16.78 8.66
N GLY A 190 15.92 17.56 7.81
CA GLY A 190 15.06 18.66 8.23
C GLY A 190 13.85 18.20 9.04
N ILE A 191 13.17 17.13 8.61
CA ILE A 191 12.08 16.50 9.39
C ILE A 191 12.60 16.01 10.74
N LYS A 192 13.73 15.29 10.77
CA LYS A 192 14.32 14.80 12.04
C LYS A 192 14.73 15.91 13.00
N THR A 193 15.20 17.04 12.48
CA THR A 193 15.65 18.19 13.28
C THR A 193 14.54 19.22 13.52
N LYS A 194 13.29 18.94 13.13
CA LYS A 194 12.12 19.83 13.26
C LYS A 194 12.24 21.16 12.48
N HIS A 195 12.97 21.15 11.36
CA HIS A 195 13.10 22.26 10.41
C HIS A 195 12.31 21.99 9.13
N GLU A 196 11.05 21.62 9.27
CA GLU A 196 10.23 21.18 8.14
C GLU A 196 9.91 22.32 7.15
N SER A 197 9.66 23.54 7.63
CA SER A 197 9.39 24.70 6.76
C SER A 197 10.56 25.04 5.85
N LEU A 198 11.80 24.94 6.36
CA LEU A 198 13.02 25.09 5.56
C LEU A 198 13.13 23.99 4.49
N SER A 199 12.73 22.77 4.84
CA SER A 199 12.72 21.63 3.91
C SER A 199 11.67 21.82 2.80
N THR A 200 10.48 22.32 3.15
CA THR A 200 9.46 22.70 2.16
C THR A 200 9.99 23.76 1.20
N LEU A 201 10.62 24.82 1.72
CA LEU A 201 11.17 25.89 0.88
C LEU A 201 12.28 25.37 -0.03
N LEU A 202 13.15 24.48 0.47
CA LEU A 202 14.21 23.85 -0.31
C LEU A 202 13.62 23.11 -1.52
N VAL A 203 12.61 22.26 -1.31
CA VAL A 203 11.95 21.52 -2.40
C VAL A 203 11.33 22.48 -3.42
N ILE A 204 10.65 23.53 -2.97
CA ILE A 204 10.04 24.54 -3.85
C ILE A 204 11.08 25.29 -4.68
N VAL A 205 12.21 25.68 -4.07
CA VAL A 205 13.31 26.35 -4.79
C VAL A 205 13.90 25.41 -5.84
N LEU A 206 14.11 24.14 -5.52
CA LEU A 206 14.62 23.17 -6.48
C LEU A 206 13.63 22.91 -7.63
N LEU A 207 12.32 22.93 -7.37
CA LEU A 207 11.31 22.88 -8.44
C LEU A 207 11.39 24.09 -9.38
N PHE A 208 11.64 25.29 -8.86
CA PHE A 208 11.89 26.46 -9.69
C PHE A 208 13.16 26.28 -10.53
N VAL A 209 14.26 25.82 -9.92
CA VAL A 209 15.52 25.55 -10.62
C VAL A 209 15.31 24.51 -11.72
N ALA A 210 14.70 23.36 -11.41
CA ALA A 210 14.39 22.32 -12.38
C ALA A 210 13.54 22.86 -13.54
N SER A 211 12.48 23.64 -13.25
CA SER A 211 11.65 24.23 -14.30
C SER A 211 12.44 25.16 -15.24
N ILE A 212 13.36 25.97 -14.70
CA ILE A 212 14.18 26.89 -15.49
C ILE A 212 15.22 26.11 -16.31
N THR A 213 15.87 25.10 -15.71
CA THR A 213 16.85 24.25 -16.38
C THR A 213 16.21 23.47 -17.53
N VAL A 214 15.09 22.78 -17.28
CA VAL A 214 14.37 22.02 -18.32
C VAL A 214 13.87 22.95 -19.43
N MET A 215 13.38 24.15 -19.09
CA MET A 215 12.98 25.15 -20.08
C MET A 215 14.16 25.59 -20.95
N TYR A 216 15.29 25.93 -20.33
CA TYR A 216 16.50 26.34 -21.02
C TYR A 216 17.04 25.25 -21.96
N GLU A 217 17.11 24.01 -21.47
CA GLU A 217 17.56 22.87 -22.27
C GLU A 217 16.62 22.59 -23.46
N SER A 218 15.32 22.68 -23.22
CA SER A 218 14.31 22.52 -24.26
C SER A 218 14.49 23.56 -25.38
N PHE A 219 14.62 24.84 -25.03
CA PHE A 219 14.86 25.89 -26.03
C PHE A 219 16.22 25.76 -26.72
N SER A 220 17.26 25.39 -25.99
CA SER A 220 18.60 25.15 -26.55
C SER A 220 18.60 24.02 -27.57
N ARG A 221 17.88 22.91 -27.29
CA ARG A 221 17.71 21.81 -28.25
C ARG A 221 16.90 22.20 -29.46
N LEU A 222 15.82 22.97 -29.29
CA LEU A 222 15.04 23.47 -30.42
C LEU A 222 15.88 24.39 -31.31
N TYR A 223 16.67 25.28 -30.72
CA TYR A 223 17.59 26.13 -31.46
C TYR A 223 18.66 25.31 -32.20
N THR A 224 19.23 24.29 -31.54
CA THR A 224 20.23 23.40 -32.15
C THR A 224 19.62 22.59 -33.28
N ALA A 225 18.39 22.07 -33.13
CA ALA A 225 17.67 21.37 -34.19
C ALA A 225 17.39 22.26 -35.40
N TRP A 226 17.24 23.57 -35.18
CA TRP A 226 17.02 24.55 -36.24
C TRP A 226 18.31 24.97 -36.95
N THR A 227 19.44 25.00 -36.23
CA THR A 227 20.71 25.55 -36.73
C THR A 227 21.77 24.50 -37.08
N SER A 228 21.59 23.24 -36.66
CA SER A 228 22.58 22.17 -36.76
C SER A 228 21.91 20.80 -36.91
N THR A 229 22.68 19.78 -37.28
CA THR A 229 22.22 18.38 -37.27
C THR A 229 22.40 17.79 -35.87
N LEU A 230 21.32 17.29 -35.28
CA LEU A 230 21.37 16.57 -34.00
C LEU A 230 22.00 15.19 -34.19
N SER A 231 22.87 14.79 -33.25
CA SER A 231 23.44 13.44 -33.21
C SER A 231 22.36 12.41 -32.84
N PRO A 232 22.31 11.24 -33.51
CA PRO A 232 21.35 10.19 -33.16
C PRO A 232 21.63 9.61 -31.77
N ILE A 233 20.55 9.23 -31.07
CA ILE A 233 20.64 8.45 -29.83
C ILE A 233 21.09 7.03 -30.18
N ILE A 234 22.06 6.50 -29.44
CA ILE A 234 22.47 5.09 -29.53
C ILE A 234 21.45 4.26 -28.75
N ASP A 235 20.76 3.36 -29.44
CA ASP A 235 19.70 2.50 -28.89
C ASP A 235 18.56 3.26 -28.15
N PRO A 236 17.66 3.92 -28.91
CA PRO A 236 16.49 4.60 -28.33
C PRO A 236 15.54 3.66 -27.58
N SER A 237 15.56 2.35 -27.86
CA SER A 237 14.71 1.36 -27.20
C SER A 237 15.05 1.24 -25.72
N LEU A 238 16.34 1.25 -25.40
CA LEU A 238 16.83 1.15 -24.03
C LEU A 238 16.45 2.39 -23.22
N VAL A 239 16.54 3.59 -23.83
CA VAL A 239 16.04 4.84 -23.22
C VAL A 239 14.55 4.73 -22.90
N ILE A 240 13.72 4.30 -23.86
CA ILE A 240 12.28 4.16 -23.65
C ILE A 240 11.95 3.18 -22.52
N ILE A 241 12.63 2.03 -22.45
CA ILE A 241 12.38 1.03 -21.40
C ILE A 241 12.66 1.62 -20.02
N ILE A 242 13.79 2.33 -19.86
CA ILE A 242 14.13 2.95 -18.59
C ILE A 242 13.19 4.07 -18.21
N GLU A 243 12.80 4.92 -19.15
CA GLU A 243 11.89 6.03 -18.87
C GLU A 243 10.48 5.54 -18.53
N ILE A 244 10.00 4.48 -19.20
CA ILE A 244 8.74 3.83 -18.82
C ILE A 244 8.83 3.23 -17.41
N PHE A 245 9.96 2.61 -17.06
CA PHE A 245 10.19 2.11 -15.72
C PHE A 245 10.20 3.26 -14.70
N ALA A 246 10.86 4.38 -15.01
CA ALA A 246 10.87 5.59 -14.19
C ALA A 246 9.46 6.12 -13.96
N VAL A 247 8.62 6.22 -15.00
CA VAL A 247 7.21 6.62 -14.88
C VAL A 247 6.47 5.78 -13.85
N PHE A 248 6.67 4.47 -13.81
CA PHE A 248 6.03 3.61 -12.80
C PHE A 248 6.58 3.80 -11.39
N VAL A 249 7.90 3.95 -11.25
CA VAL A 249 8.54 4.20 -9.96
C VAL A 249 8.08 5.53 -9.36
N TYR A 250 8.15 6.61 -10.13
CA TYR A 250 7.74 7.95 -9.70
C TYR A 250 6.22 8.07 -9.50
N ALA A 251 5.40 7.33 -10.25
CA ALA A 251 3.97 7.21 -9.95
C ALA A 251 3.72 6.58 -8.58
N GLY A 252 4.43 5.49 -8.26
CA GLY A 252 4.36 4.87 -6.94
C GLY A 252 4.81 5.83 -5.83
N LEU A 253 5.94 6.51 -6.05
CA LEU A 253 6.51 7.47 -5.11
C LEU A 253 5.59 8.68 -4.87
N PHE A 254 5.01 9.23 -5.93
CA PHE A 254 3.99 10.29 -5.87
C PHE A 254 2.83 9.90 -4.97
N PHE A 255 2.21 8.73 -5.19
CA PHE A 255 1.06 8.32 -4.37
C PHE A 255 1.46 8.07 -2.91
N TYR A 256 2.61 7.44 -2.69
CA TYR A 256 3.14 7.14 -1.35
C TYR A 256 3.41 8.42 -0.54
N GLN A 257 4.23 9.33 -1.07
CA GLN A 257 4.54 10.60 -0.42
C GLN A 257 3.29 11.46 -0.22
N ARG A 258 2.39 11.47 -1.20
CA ARG A 258 1.15 12.24 -1.13
C ARG A 258 0.24 11.74 -0.02
N GLN A 259 0.09 10.43 0.12
CA GLN A 259 -0.73 9.82 1.15
C GLN A 259 -0.17 10.15 2.55
N ILE A 260 1.13 9.96 2.75
CA ILE A 260 1.78 10.21 4.04
C ILE A 260 1.79 11.70 4.36
N GLY A 261 2.10 12.55 3.38
CA GLY A 261 2.09 14.01 3.54
C GLY A 261 0.73 14.54 3.98
N ARG A 262 -0.36 14.01 3.43
CA ARG A 262 -1.71 14.37 3.88
C ARG A 262 -2.03 13.85 5.27
N ALA A 263 -1.77 12.55 5.51
CA ALA A 263 -2.08 11.91 6.79
C ALA A 263 -1.31 12.54 7.96
N SER A 264 -0.11 13.05 7.70
CA SER A 264 0.75 13.69 8.70
C SER A 264 0.69 15.23 8.73
N GLY A 265 -0.07 15.86 7.83
CA GLY A 265 -0.06 17.31 7.68
C GLY A 265 1.24 17.91 7.11
N SER A 266 2.14 17.08 6.55
CA SER A 266 3.46 17.49 6.07
C SER A 266 3.40 18.12 4.67
N LEU A 267 3.43 19.45 4.60
CA LEU A 267 3.55 20.18 3.32
C LEU A 267 4.87 19.86 2.59
N THR A 268 5.92 19.45 3.31
CA THR A 268 7.18 19.02 2.71
C THR A 268 7.00 17.76 1.87
N LEU A 269 6.34 16.72 2.41
CA LEU A 269 6.07 15.49 1.66
C LEU A 269 5.07 15.72 0.51
N ILE A 270 4.10 16.62 0.71
CA ILE A 270 3.23 17.09 -0.38
C ILE A 270 4.05 17.72 -1.50
N SER A 271 5.07 18.51 -1.17
CA SER A 271 5.98 19.13 -2.14
C SER A 271 6.82 18.07 -2.86
N GLN A 272 7.43 17.12 -2.13
CA GLN A 272 8.17 16.00 -2.74
C GLN A 272 7.29 15.15 -3.66
N SER A 273 6.01 14.95 -3.32
CA SER A 273 5.10 14.24 -4.21
C SER A 273 4.76 15.03 -5.47
N VAL A 274 4.68 16.38 -5.40
CA VAL A 274 4.55 17.19 -6.63
C VAL A 274 5.80 17.03 -7.49
N ASP A 275 6.97 16.99 -6.89
CA ASP A 275 8.24 16.76 -7.59
C ASP A 275 8.29 15.38 -8.26
N SER A 276 7.95 14.31 -7.55
CA SER A 276 7.81 12.97 -8.15
C SER A 276 6.78 12.93 -9.29
N LYS A 277 5.67 13.68 -9.18
CA LYS A 277 4.71 13.84 -10.29
C LYS A 277 5.36 14.53 -11.50
N ASN A 278 6.25 15.48 -11.29
CA ASN A 278 6.98 16.16 -12.37
C ASN A 278 7.95 15.21 -13.07
N HIS A 279 8.65 14.35 -12.33
CA HIS A 279 9.47 13.27 -12.91
C HIS A 279 8.69 12.33 -13.82
N ILE A 280 7.41 12.04 -13.53
CA ILE A 280 6.55 11.27 -14.44
C ILE A 280 6.40 11.98 -15.79
N PHE A 281 6.20 13.30 -15.78
CA PHE A 281 6.05 14.09 -17.00
C PHE A 281 7.37 14.25 -17.77
N ILE A 282 8.48 14.46 -17.07
CA ILE A 282 9.82 14.53 -17.66
C ILE A 282 10.17 13.20 -18.32
N ALA A 283 10.07 12.09 -17.58
CA ALA A 283 10.36 10.74 -18.10
C ALA A 283 9.48 10.40 -19.31
N SER A 284 8.18 10.73 -19.24
CA SER A 284 7.27 10.55 -20.38
C SER A 284 7.70 11.38 -21.60
N SER A 285 8.16 12.61 -21.39
CA SER A 285 8.69 13.48 -22.46
C SER A 285 9.92 12.89 -23.12
N VAL A 286 10.88 12.41 -22.33
CA VAL A 286 12.10 11.76 -22.82
C VAL A 286 11.76 10.47 -23.58
N ALA A 287 10.86 9.64 -23.07
CA ALA A 287 10.39 8.43 -23.74
C ALA A 287 9.73 8.74 -25.10
N ILE A 288 8.88 9.78 -25.14
CA ILE A 288 8.24 10.22 -26.39
C ILE A 288 9.29 10.65 -27.40
N GLY A 289 10.24 11.51 -27.04
CA GLY A 289 11.27 11.95 -27.98
C GLY A 289 12.19 10.82 -28.44
N ALA A 290 12.56 9.89 -27.54
CA ALA A 290 13.27 8.68 -27.92
C ALA A 290 12.46 7.84 -28.93
N GLY A 291 11.15 7.74 -28.77
CA GLY A 291 10.26 7.10 -29.74
C GLY A 291 10.24 7.78 -31.11
N PHE A 292 10.19 9.12 -31.14
CA PHE A 292 10.23 9.90 -32.38
C PHE A 292 11.60 9.85 -33.08
N SER A 293 12.67 9.58 -32.34
CA SER A 293 14.02 9.43 -32.90
C SER A 293 14.13 8.24 -33.88
N PHE A 294 13.29 7.20 -33.74
CA PHE A 294 13.21 6.10 -34.72
C PHE A 294 12.77 6.56 -36.11
N PHE A 295 12.04 7.68 -36.19
CA PHE A 295 11.56 8.28 -37.44
C PHE A 295 12.48 9.40 -37.94
N GLY A 296 13.65 9.58 -37.31
CA GLY A 296 14.59 10.66 -37.65
C GLY A 296 14.16 12.04 -37.14
N ILE A 297 13.20 12.10 -36.19
CA ILE A 297 12.71 13.35 -35.62
C ILE A 297 13.27 13.52 -34.20
N TYR A 298 14.24 14.41 -34.03
CA TYR A 298 15.07 14.50 -32.82
C TYR A 298 14.75 15.70 -31.90
N TYR A 299 13.70 16.47 -32.19
CA TYR A 299 13.36 17.70 -31.44
C TYR A 299 12.03 17.62 -30.68
N VAL A 300 11.31 16.49 -30.74
CA VAL A 300 9.97 16.35 -30.15
C VAL A 300 10.02 16.35 -28.63
N ASP A 301 11.02 15.70 -28.02
CA ASP A 301 11.27 15.80 -26.57
C ASP A 301 11.45 17.25 -26.12
N ALA A 302 12.10 18.09 -26.92
CA ALA A 302 12.35 19.48 -26.57
C ALA A 302 11.05 20.31 -26.60
N ILE A 303 10.15 20.06 -27.55
CA ILE A 303 8.82 20.73 -27.56
C ILE A 303 8.01 20.29 -26.34
N VAL A 304 7.93 18.98 -26.08
CA VAL A 304 7.17 18.45 -24.94
C VAL A 304 7.80 18.91 -23.62
N GLY A 305 9.13 18.93 -23.54
CA GLY A 305 9.91 19.41 -22.40
C GLY A 305 9.63 20.86 -22.05
N ALA A 306 9.50 21.76 -23.04
CA ALA A 306 9.13 23.15 -22.79
C ALA A 306 7.73 23.28 -22.16
N VAL A 307 6.77 22.46 -22.63
CA VAL A 307 5.42 22.41 -22.05
C VAL A 307 5.45 21.87 -20.62
N VAL A 308 6.24 20.81 -20.38
CA VAL A 308 6.41 20.22 -19.05
C VAL A 308 7.06 21.22 -18.10
N ALA A 309 8.10 21.94 -18.51
CA ALA A 309 8.77 22.95 -17.71
C ALA A 309 7.81 24.06 -17.25
N PHE A 310 6.92 24.53 -18.13
CA PHE A 310 5.89 25.49 -17.76
C PHE A 310 4.95 24.93 -16.69
N ARG A 311 4.55 23.65 -16.79
CA ARG A 311 3.72 22.98 -15.79
C ARG A 311 4.43 22.88 -14.44
N ILE A 312 5.71 22.48 -14.41
CA ILE A 312 6.53 22.43 -13.19
C ILE A 312 6.57 23.81 -12.52
N PHE A 313 6.77 24.87 -13.30
CA PHE A 313 6.79 26.24 -12.79
C PHE A 313 5.44 26.63 -12.15
N THR A 314 4.32 26.28 -12.77
CA THR A 314 2.99 26.53 -12.18
C THR A 314 2.76 25.76 -10.89
N ASP A 315 3.24 24.51 -10.82
CA ASP A 315 3.18 23.68 -9.62
C ASP A 315 4.03 24.28 -8.48
N ALA A 316 5.24 24.78 -8.78
CA ALA A 316 6.11 25.47 -7.82
C ALA A 316 5.47 26.74 -7.26
N ILE A 317 4.80 27.55 -8.09
CA ILE A 317 4.03 28.72 -7.63
C ILE A 317 2.89 28.30 -6.70
N GLY A 318 2.16 27.23 -7.04
CA GLY A 318 1.09 26.70 -6.21
C GLY A 318 1.58 26.32 -4.81
N LEU A 319 2.67 25.56 -4.75
CA LEU A 319 3.31 25.16 -3.49
C LEU A 319 3.87 26.35 -2.71
N LEU A 320 4.47 27.33 -3.39
CA LEU A 320 4.98 28.55 -2.75
C LEU A 320 3.86 29.32 -2.05
N LYS A 321 2.69 29.44 -2.70
CA LYS A 321 1.51 30.05 -2.06
C LYS A 321 1.13 29.28 -0.81
N ASP A 322 1.08 27.96 -0.86
CA ASP A 322 0.73 27.12 0.29
C ASP A 322 1.74 27.25 1.43
N ALA A 323 3.03 27.28 1.11
CA ALA A 323 4.10 27.48 2.08
C ALA A 323 3.99 28.85 2.76
N ILE A 324 3.66 29.91 2.01
CA ILE A 324 3.45 31.25 2.57
C ILE A 324 2.25 31.27 3.53
N HIS A 325 1.12 30.65 3.18
CA HIS A 325 -0.03 30.58 4.08
C HIS A 325 0.30 29.77 5.34
N SER A 326 0.98 28.63 5.20
CA SER A 326 1.44 27.80 6.31
C SER A 326 2.38 28.56 7.26
N ILE A 327 3.35 29.32 6.73
CA ILE A 327 4.27 30.16 7.52
C ILE A 327 3.52 31.28 8.27
N LYS A 328 2.43 31.80 7.70
CA LYS A 328 1.57 32.81 8.35
C LYS A 328 0.68 32.23 9.46
N GLY A 329 0.70 30.90 9.66
CA GLY A 329 -0.11 30.22 10.67
C GLY A 329 -1.55 29.95 10.22
N GLU A 330 -1.85 30.09 8.93
CA GLU A 330 -3.16 29.71 8.37
C GLU A 330 -3.23 28.18 8.21
N GLU A 331 -4.41 27.60 8.46
CA GLU A 331 -4.63 26.17 8.22
C GLU A 331 -4.37 25.85 6.75
N THR A 332 -3.40 24.96 6.51
CA THR A 332 -3.02 24.59 5.15
C THR A 332 -4.02 23.56 4.64
N ASP A 333 -4.90 23.93 3.72
CA ASP A 333 -5.85 23.00 3.12
C ASP A 333 -5.12 21.97 2.23
N LEU A 334 -4.80 20.81 2.82
CA LEU A 334 -4.21 19.69 2.11
C LEU A 334 -5.26 18.82 1.39
N HIS A 335 -6.57 19.07 1.57
CA HIS A 335 -7.62 18.30 0.92
C HIS A 335 -7.60 18.44 -0.60
N LYS A 336 -7.16 19.58 -1.13
CA LYS A 336 -6.99 19.79 -2.58
C LYS A 336 -5.98 18.84 -3.23
N TYR A 337 -5.06 18.25 -2.46
CA TYR A 337 -4.08 17.30 -2.94
C TYR A 337 -4.56 15.83 -2.92
N LYS A 338 -5.88 15.61 -2.97
CA LYS A 338 -6.49 14.27 -2.89
C LYS A 338 -6.15 13.46 -4.12
N THR A 339 -5.86 12.17 -3.92
CA THR A 339 -5.59 11.26 -5.02
C THR A 339 -6.76 10.31 -5.26
N PRO A 340 -6.90 9.75 -6.48
CA PRO A 340 -7.84 8.66 -6.72
C PRO A 340 -7.59 7.42 -5.86
N VAL A 341 -6.35 7.23 -5.38
CA VAL A 341 -5.96 6.12 -4.50
C VAL A 341 -6.68 6.23 -3.15
N GLU A 342 -6.87 7.44 -2.62
CA GLU A 342 -7.60 7.64 -1.36
C GLU A 342 -9.06 7.17 -1.48
N ASN A 343 -9.72 7.50 -2.61
CA ASN A 343 -11.07 6.99 -2.90
C ASN A 343 -11.08 5.47 -3.05
N TYR A 344 -10.02 4.88 -3.60
CA TYR A 344 -9.86 3.43 -3.71
C TYR A 344 -9.71 2.75 -2.33
N VAL A 345 -8.92 3.32 -1.42
CA VAL A 345 -8.77 2.84 -0.04
C VAL A 345 -10.12 2.90 0.68
N GLN A 346 -10.86 4.00 0.55
CA GLN A 346 -12.21 4.14 1.11
C GLN A 346 -13.20 3.10 0.54
N ASP A 347 -13.18 2.85 -0.77
CA ASP A 347 -14.00 1.78 -1.38
C ASP A 347 -13.58 0.38 -0.90
N GLY A 348 -12.29 0.17 -0.64
CA GLY A 348 -11.77 -1.04 -0.02
C GLY A 348 -12.34 -1.29 1.37
N LYS A 349 -12.35 -0.26 2.24
CA LYS A 349 -12.97 -0.31 3.58
C LYS A 349 -14.45 -0.69 3.49
N LEU A 350 -15.23 -0.01 2.64
CA LEU A 350 -16.65 -0.31 2.46
C LEU A 350 -16.90 -1.74 1.99
N LYS A 351 -16.01 -2.31 1.16
CA LYS A 351 -16.13 -3.71 0.74
C LYS A 351 -15.79 -4.69 1.85
N ALA A 352 -14.82 -4.39 2.72
CA ALA A 352 -14.54 -5.19 3.92
C ALA A 352 -15.76 -5.22 4.85
N PHE A 353 -16.37 -4.06 5.11
CA PHE A 353 -17.62 -3.95 5.87
C PHE A 353 -18.73 -4.80 5.24
N ARG A 354 -18.95 -4.69 3.93
CA ARG A 354 -19.95 -5.48 3.20
C ARG A 354 -19.74 -7.00 3.29
N ILE A 355 -18.50 -7.48 3.24
CA ILE A 355 -18.19 -8.90 3.40
C ILE A 355 -18.49 -9.35 4.82
N PHE A 356 -18.06 -8.58 5.81
CA PHE A 356 -18.36 -8.87 7.20
C PHE A 356 -19.88 -8.84 7.45
N THR A 357 -20.62 -7.91 6.86
CA THR A 357 -22.09 -7.87 6.95
C THR A 357 -22.75 -9.10 6.32
N ILE A 358 -22.30 -9.55 5.15
CA ILE A 358 -22.78 -10.80 4.56
C ILE A 358 -22.54 -11.98 5.51
N PHE A 359 -21.36 -12.02 6.11
CA PHE A 359 -20.98 -13.06 7.05
C PHE A 359 -21.80 -13.00 8.35
N SER A 360 -21.99 -11.82 8.94
CA SER A 360 -22.77 -11.67 10.17
C SER A 360 -24.25 -12.02 9.98
N VAL A 361 -24.87 -11.58 8.87
CA VAL A 361 -26.25 -11.95 8.53
C VAL A 361 -26.38 -13.47 8.31
N TRP A 362 -25.38 -14.10 7.67
CA TRP A 362 -25.46 -15.53 7.34
C TRP A 362 -25.11 -16.47 8.50
N ALA A 363 -24.03 -16.19 9.24
CA ALA A 363 -23.47 -17.09 10.24
C ALA A 363 -23.88 -16.73 11.68
N ARG A 364 -24.23 -15.47 11.93
CA ARG A 364 -24.69 -14.99 13.25
C ARG A 364 -26.20 -14.75 13.31
N GLU A 365 -26.92 -14.97 12.21
CA GLU A 365 -28.37 -14.77 12.11
C GLU A 365 -28.78 -13.34 12.52
N ASN A 366 -27.90 -12.36 12.23
CA ASN A 366 -28.16 -10.95 12.52
C ASN A 366 -29.12 -10.37 11.48
N GLU A 367 -30.42 -10.47 11.78
CA GLU A 367 -31.49 -10.02 10.88
C GLU A 367 -31.87 -8.55 11.06
N GLU A 368 -31.49 -7.90 12.16
CA GLU A 368 -31.94 -6.54 12.51
C GLU A 368 -30.85 -5.50 12.27
N LYS A 369 -31.27 -4.27 11.93
CA LYS A 369 -30.35 -3.15 11.62
C LYS A 369 -29.43 -2.85 12.80
N GLU A 370 -29.98 -2.76 14.00
CA GLU A 370 -29.23 -2.49 15.23
C GLU A 370 -28.16 -3.55 15.50
N ASN A 371 -28.48 -4.84 15.30
CA ASN A 371 -27.55 -5.95 15.53
C ASN A 371 -26.41 -5.96 14.50
N ILE A 372 -26.69 -5.61 13.23
CA ILE A 372 -25.65 -5.50 12.20
C ILE A 372 -24.72 -4.33 12.50
N ILE A 373 -25.27 -3.16 12.88
CA ILE A 373 -24.47 -1.98 13.24
C ILE A 373 -23.60 -2.29 14.45
N SER A 374 -24.18 -2.84 15.51
CA SER A 374 -23.45 -3.21 16.73
C SER A 374 -22.34 -4.21 16.42
N SER A 375 -22.57 -5.19 15.56
CA SER A 375 -21.52 -6.14 15.15
C SER A 375 -20.37 -5.47 14.39
N LEU A 376 -20.68 -4.51 13.52
CA LEU A 376 -19.65 -3.74 12.80
C LEU A 376 -18.84 -2.86 13.76
N GLU A 377 -19.50 -2.14 14.66
CA GLU A 377 -18.86 -1.31 15.69
C GLU A 377 -17.98 -2.15 16.64
N THR A 378 -18.51 -3.26 17.14
CA THR A 378 -17.72 -4.14 18.02
C THR A 378 -16.47 -4.67 17.32
N MET A 379 -16.56 -5.05 16.04
CA MET A 379 -15.43 -5.67 15.34
C MET A 379 -14.40 -4.69 14.79
N TYR A 380 -14.83 -3.51 14.31
CA TYR A 380 -13.93 -2.54 13.69
C TYR A 380 -13.51 -1.40 14.62
N THR A 381 -14.09 -1.28 15.82
CA THR A 381 -13.70 -0.21 16.77
C THR A 381 -13.33 -0.74 18.15
N GLN A 382 -13.88 -1.87 18.60
CA GLN A 382 -13.68 -2.37 19.97
C GLN A 382 -12.87 -3.67 20.06
N THR A 383 -12.61 -4.33 18.92
CA THR A 383 -11.96 -5.64 18.89
C THR A 383 -10.50 -5.51 18.46
N TYR A 384 -9.60 -6.05 19.28
CA TYR A 384 -8.22 -6.28 18.88
C TYR A 384 -8.18 -7.29 17.73
N ILE A 385 -7.63 -6.87 16.59
CA ILE A 385 -7.36 -7.73 15.45
C ILE A 385 -5.84 -7.75 15.28
N PRO A 386 -5.17 -8.90 15.49
CA PRO A 386 -3.72 -8.98 15.40
C PRO A 386 -3.20 -8.38 14.09
N VAL A 387 -2.05 -7.70 14.16
CA VAL A 387 -1.40 -6.92 13.08
C VAL A 387 -2.13 -5.64 12.67
N LEU A 388 -3.45 -5.68 12.46
CA LEU A 388 -4.19 -4.47 12.10
C LEU A 388 -4.20 -3.46 13.26
N SER A 389 -4.38 -3.96 14.48
CA SER A 389 -4.28 -3.15 15.70
C SER A 389 -2.86 -2.64 15.93
N GLU A 390 -1.84 -3.49 15.77
CA GLU A 390 -0.44 -3.13 15.97
C GLU A 390 0.05 -2.04 14.99
N LEU A 391 -0.42 -2.08 13.75
CA LEU A 391 -0.06 -1.11 12.72
C LEU A 391 -1.01 0.10 12.67
N HIS A 392 -1.98 0.20 13.59
CA HIS A 392 -3.02 1.23 13.58
C HIS A 392 -3.76 1.34 12.23
N LEU A 393 -3.97 0.21 11.55
CA LEU A 393 -4.63 0.13 10.24
C LEU A 393 -6.14 -0.04 10.33
N ILE A 394 -6.66 -0.24 11.55
CA ILE A 394 -8.07 -0.20 11.84
C ILE A 394 -8.48 1.29 11.87
N PRO A 395 -9.48 1.70 11.07
CA PRO A 395 -9.84 3.11 10.98
C PRO A 395 -10.44 3.59 12.30
N GLU A 396 -9.75 4.48 13.03
CA GLU A 396 -10.23 4.92 14.34
C GLU A 396 -11.42 5.90 14.27
N ASP A 397 -11.62 6.74 13.24
CA ASP A 397 -12.58 7.87 13.44
C ASP A 397 -13.37 8.40 12.22
N GLU A 398 -13.49 7.67 11.10
CA GLU A 398 -14.18 8.24 9.91
C GLU A 398 -15.58 7.68 9.58
N TYR A 399 -15.97 6.52 10.13
CA TYR A 399 -17.24 5.88 9.76
C TYR A 399 -18.19 5.80 10.94
N GLY A 400 -19.24 6.61 10.90
CA GLY A 400 -20.43 6.30 11.68
C GLY A 400 -21.14 5.14 11.00
N PHE A 401 -20.93 3.89 11.46
CA PHE A 401 -21.62 2.73 10.88
C PHE A 401 -23.15 2.92 10.87
N LYS A 402 -23.68 3.70 11.81
CA LYS A 402 -25.06 4.18 11.84
C LYS A 402 -25.40 5.16 10.71
N THR A 403 -24.56 6.15 10.44
CA THR A 403 -24.77 7.18 9.39
C THR A 403 -24.51 6.65 7.98
N ASP A 404 -23.55 5.75 7.83
CA ASP A 404 -23.11 5.18 6.55
C ASP A 404 -23.71 3.80 6.27
N PHE A 405 -24.63 3.33 7.12
CA PHE A 405 -25.27 2.02 6.99
C PHE A 405 -25.82 1.78 5.58
N ASP A 406 -26.51 2.77 5.02
CA ASP A 406 -27.11 2.66 3.69
C ASP A 406 -26.04 2.55 2.60
N LYS A 407 -24.88 3.23 2.73
CA LYS A 407 -23.75 3.09 1.79
C LYS A 407 -23.16 1.68 1.80
N ILE A 408 -23.21 1.00 2.95
CA ILE A 408 -22.78 -0.39 3.09
C ILE A 408 -23.83 -1.32 2.46
N MET A 409 -25.11 -1.13 2.82
CA MET A 409 -26.21 -2.07 2.50
C MET A 409 -26.75 -1.94 1.08
N ASP A 410 -26.83 -0.73 0.51
CA ASP A 410 -27.42 -0.47 -0.80
C ASP A 410 -26.86 -1.40 -1.90
N PRO A 411 -25.53 -1.56 -2.04
CA PRO A 411 -24.98 -2.44 -3.06
C PRO A 411 -25.25 -3.93 -2.79
N LEU A 412 -25.41 -4.32 -1.53
CA LEU A 412 -25.76 -5.69 -1.15
C LEU A 412 -27.20 -6.03 -1.55
N VAL A 413 -28.12 -5.09 -1.33
CA VAL A 413 -29.53 -5.23 -1.72
C VAL A 413 -29.69 -5.13 -3.24
N LYS A 414 -29.11 -4.12 -3.90
CA LYS A 414 -29.17 -3.92 -5.36
C LYS A 414 -28.62 -5.11 -6.15
N ARG A 415 -27.59 -5.79 -5.63
CA ARG A 415 -27.00 -6.99 -6.25
C ARG A 415 -27.66 -8.30 -5.82
N ASN A 416 -28.76 -8.22 -5.07
CA ASN A 416 -29.50 -9.36 -4.57
C ASN A 416 -28.64 -10.31 -3.72
N PHE A 417 -27.70 -9.78 -2.93
CA PHE A 417 -26.91 -10.55 -1.95
C PHE A 417 -27.64 -10.64 -0.61
N ILE A 418 -28.33 -9.57 -0.22
CA ILE A 418 -29.19 -9.49 0.97
C ILE A 418 -30.58 -9.06 0.51
N LEU A 419 -31.62 -9.68 1.08
CA LEU A 419 -33.02 -9.29 0.92
C LEU A 419 -33.51 -8.58 2.18
N VAL A 420 -34.37 -7.58 1.99
CA VAL A 420 -35.02 -6.87 3.09
C VAL A 420 -36.50 -7.25 3.09
N GLN A 421 -36.98 -7.89 4.15
CA GLN A 421 -38.39 -8.27 4.33
C GLN A 421 -38.83 -7.85 5.73
N ASN A 422 -39.89 -7.04 5.84
CA ASN A 422 -40.43 -6.58 7.13
C ASN A 422 -39.38 -5.93 8.06
N GLY A 423 -38.41 -5.20 7.49
CA GLY A 423 -37.30 -4.60 8.26
C GLY A 423 -36.18 -5.58 8.64
N LYS A 424 -36.30 -6.86 8.29
CA LYS A 424 -35.29 -7.89 8.51
C LYS A 424 -34.42 -8.13 7.28
N TYR A 425 -33.12 -8.30 7.51
CA TYR A 425 -32.10 -8.57 6.50
C TYR A 425 -31.82 -10.08 6.44
N THR A 426 -32.04 -10.69 5.28
CA THR A 426 -31.83 -12.13 5.07
C THR A 426 -30.86 -12.37 3.92
N ILE A 427 -29.98 -13.37 4.07
CA ILE A 427 -28.97 -13.68 3.04
C ILE A 427 -29.59 -14.48 1.88
N THR A 428 -29.22 -14.15 0.64
CA THR A 428 -29.66 -14.91 -0.53
C THR A 428 -28.69 -16.02 -0.92
N LYS A 429 -29.12 -16.94 -1.78
CA LYS A 429 -28.23 -17.92 -2.43
C LYS A 429 -27.06 -17.23 -3.17
N SER A 430 -27.29 -16.07 -3.76
CA SER A 430 -26.25 -15.28 -4.44
C SER A 430 -25.26 -14.70 -3.43
N GLY A 431 -25.74 -14.17 -2.30
CA GLY A 431 -24.92 -13.69 -1.20
C GLY A 431 -24.02 -14.78 -0.62
N ILE A 432 -24.58 -15.97 -0.36
CA ILE A 432 -23.82 -17.14 0.08
C ILE A 432 -22.76 -17.54 -0.95
N LYS A 433 -23.11 -17.56 -2.25
CA LYS A 433 -22.15 -17.87 -3.32
C LYS A 433 -21.01 -16.84 -3.39
N ARG A 434 -21.33 -15.55 -3.22
CA ARG A 434 -20.35 -14.46 -3.19
C ARG A 434 -19.40 -14.61 -2.01
N PHE A 435 -19.91 -14.90 -0.82
CA PHE A 435 -19.10 -15.13 0.37
C PHE A 435 -18.20 -16.36 0.22
N LYS A 436 -18.75 -17.49 -0.25
CA LYS A 436 -17.97 -18.71 -0.51
C LYS A 436 -16.86 -18.47 -1.54
N HIS A 437 -17.13 -17.68 -2.58
CA HIS A 437 -16.11 -17.30 -3.55
C HIS A 437 -15.00 -16.46 -2.89
N PHE A 438 -15.37 -15.48 -2.05
CA PHE A 438 -14.41 -14.71 -1.28
C PHE A 438 -13.54 -15.62 -0.39
N VAL A 439 -14.13 -16.49 0.42
CA VAL A 439 -13.40 -17.46 1.27
C VAL A 439 -12.52 -18.39 0.43
N ALA A 440 -12.97 -18.80 -0.76
CA ALA A 440 -12.21 -19.66 -1.65
C ALA A 440 -10.93 -18.99 -2.19
N LEU A 441 -10.89 -17.65 -2.29
CA LEU A 441 -9.64 -16.93 -2.62
C LEU A 441 -8.59 -17.09 -1.53
N PHE A 442 -9.01 -17.38 -0.31
CA PHE A 442 -8.13 -17.65 0.82
C PHE A 442 -7.87 -19.15 1.05
N LYS A 443 -8.41 -20.03 0.21
CA LYS A 443 -8.27 -21.49 0.33
C LYS A 443 -6.81 -21.96 0.17
N TYR A 444 -6.02 -21.21 -0.60
CA TYR A 444 -4.58 -21.40 -0.80
C TYR A 444 -3.77 -20.26 -0.21
N TYR A 445 -4.35 -19.48 0.71
CA TYR A 445 -3.58 -18.52 1.47
C TYR A 445 -2.67 -19.30 2.41
N ASP A 446 -1.58 -19.84 1.86
CA ASP A 446 -0.51 -20.41 2.64
C ASP A 446 0.13 -19.27 3.40
N VAL A 447 0.18 -19.53 4.68
CA VAL A 447 0.33 -18.61 5.78
C VAL A 447 1.79 -18.12 5.93
N ARG A 448 2.63 -18.38 4.92
CA ARG A 448 3.94 -17.73 4.78
C ARG A 448 3.88 -16.43 3.99
N LEU A 449 2.79 -16.18 3.25
CA LEU A 449 2.51 -14.83 2.76
C LEU A 449 2.33 -13.86 3.93
N THR A 450 1.76 -14.38 5.02
CA THR A 450 1.69 -13.72 6.32
C THR A 450 3.04 -13.51 6.97
N ASP A 451 4.17 -14.11 6.61
CA ASP A 451 5.44 -13.59 7.17
C ASP A 451 5.73 -12.19 6.58
N LEU A 452 5.41 -11.91 5.32
CA LEU A 452 5.56 -10.55 4.78
C LEU A 452 4.54 -9.53 5.38
N PHE A 453 3.32 -9.97 5.70
CA PHE A 453 2.23 -9.12 6.23
C PHE A 453 2.12 -9.09 7.76
N MET A 454 2.49 -10.18 8.43
CA MET A 454 2.62 -10.30 9.89
C MET A 454 4.03 -9.94 10.33
N LEU A 455 4.73 -9.18 9.49
CA LEU A 455 6.07 -8.66 9.74
C LEU A 455 7.02 -9.85 9.88
N ASP A 456 7.91 -10.18 8.95
CA ASP A 456 8.62 -11.49 8.82
C ASP A 456 9.35 -12.01 10.08
N ILE A 457 8.65 -12.47 11.14
CA ILE A 457 9.17 -12.58 12.54
C ILE A 457 10.28 -13.66 12.64
N GLU A 458 10.46 -14.45 11.59
CA GLU A 458 11.36 -15.59 11.59
C GLU A 458 12.85 -15.21 11.47
N HIS A 459 13.18 -13.99 10.99
CA HIS A 459 14.55 -13.62 10.63
C HIS A 459 15.29 -12.68 11.60
N GLU A 460 14.69 -12.30 12.74
CA GLU A 460 15.45 -11.62 13.80
C GLU A 460 16.28 -12.66 14.54
N LYS A 461 17.57 -12.72 14.18
CA LYS A 461 18.59 -13.51 14.88
C LYS A 461 18.65 -13.06 16.34
N ASP A 462 18.72 -14.07 17.23
CA ASP A 462 19.12 -13.92 18.63
C ASP A 462 20.47 -13.18 18.79
#